data_AF-A0A8C2F8Z6-F1
#
_entry.id   AF-A0A8C2F8Z6-F1
#
_cell.length_a   1.000
_cell.length_b   1.000
_cell.length_c   1.000
_cell.angle_alpha   90.00
_cell.angle_beta   90.00
_cell.angle_gamma   90.00
#
_symmetry.space_group_name_H-M   'P 1'
#
loop_
_entity.id
_entity.type
_entity.pdbx_description
1 polymer ?
#
loop_
_entity_poly.entity_id
_entity_poly.type
_entity_poly.pdbx_seq_one_letter_code
_entity_poly.pdbx_strand_id
1 'polypeptide(L)'
;VKSPGVREGHASLAEKREVVMASVILQGLEIHFYLPETHQIIHLSGSFTAEELCVEAAKKLGVSPLCSSLFALYDEFSKIWYPPNHSFTIDETTRLKLYYRLRFYFTNWHGTSPSKTSPPVFRHCLKRGTGSTGTAVLDVVSLTYLYAQSQCDFQSGLAPLRSARDENDVQQIENELRAFYDTFLVFKVYLL
;
A
#
# COMPACT_ATOMS: atom_id res chain seq x y z
N VAL A 1 66.74 -16.04 -8.81
CA VAL A 1 65.72 -15.25 -9.52
C VAL A 1 64.65 -16.20 -10.04
N LYS A 2 63.52 -16.30 -9.35
CA LYS A 2 62.34 -17.08 -9.81
C LYS A 2 61.09 -16.35 -9.32
N SER A 3 60.40 -15.73 -10.27
CA SER A 3 59.12 -15.04 -10.08
C SER A 3 58.00 -16.06 -9.81
N PRO A 4 57.04 -15.79 -8.91
CA PRO A 4 55.80 -16.53 -8.88
C PRO A 4 54.78 -15.86 -9.82
N GLY A 5 54.24 -16.67 -10.73
CA GLY A 5 53.24 -16.27 -11.70
C GLY A 5 51.90 -15.94 -11.06
N VAL A 6 51.30 -14.86 -11.58
CA VAL A 6 49.91 -14.46 -11.38
C VAL A 6 49.01 -15.59 -11.91
N ARG A 7 48.23 -16.22 -11.03
CA ARG A 7 47.09 -17.05 -11.45
C ARG A 7 45.86 -16.16 -11.49
N GLU A 8 45.41 -15.88 -12.70
CA GLU A 8 44.13 -15.27 -13.01
C GLU A 8 43.01 -16.16 -12.45
N GLY A 9 42.32 -15.66 -11.42
CA GLY A 9 41.04 -16.20 -10.99
C GLY A 9 39.98 -15.78 -11.99
N HIS A 10 39.61 -16.68 -12.89
CA HIS A 10 38.37 -16.59 -13.65
C HIS A 10 37.18 -16.66 -12.68
N ALA A 11 36.78 -15.51 -12.12
CA ALA A 11 35.50 -15.37 -11.46
C ALA A 11 34.41 -15.49 -12.54
N SER A 12 33.58 -16.51 -12.39
CA SER A 12 32.59 -16.92 -13.37
C SER A 12 31.58 -15.81 -13.67
N LEU A 13 31.23 -15.66 -14.95
CA LEU A 13 30.21 -14.73 -15.46
C LEU A 13 28.79 -14.98 -14.89
N ALA A 14 28.61 -16.05 -14.11
CA ALA A 14 27.34 -16.43 -13.48
C ALA A 14 27.12 -15.75 -12.11
N GLU A 15 28.18 -15.29 -11.45
CA GLU A 15 28.12 -14.73 -10.09
C GLU A 15 27.89 -13.20 -10.08
N LYS A 16 27.82 -12.57 -11.26
CA LYS A 16 27.45 -11.15 -11.43
C LYS A 16 25.97 -10.91 -11.72
N ARG A 17 25.13 -11.95 -11.71
CA ARG A 17 23.68 -11.82 -11.91
C ARG A 17 22.87 -11.78 -10.61
N GLU A 18 23.55 -11.89 -9.47
CA GLU A 18 22.91 -11.91 -8.16
C GLU A 18 23.52 -10.86 -7.23
N VAL A 19 23.65 -9.62 -7.72
CA VAL A 19 23.94 -8.46 -6.86
C VAL A 19 23.08 -7.30 -7.36
N VAL A 20 22.06 -6.98 -6.54
CA VAL A 20 21.16 -5.82 -6.59
C VAL A 20 20.15 -5.78 -7.75
N MET A 21 19.01 -6.45 -7.58
CA MET A 21 17.73 -5.86 -8.03
C MET A 21 17.43 -4.65 -7.13
N ALA A 22 18.29 -3.64 -7.14
CA ALA A 22 17.89 -2.32 -6.73
C ALA A 22 16.75 -1.97 -7.67
N SER A 23 15.57 -1.69 -7.13
CA SER A 23 14.49 -1.04 -7.86
C SER A 23 15.14 0.09 -8.67
N VAL A 24 15.36 -0.12 -9.97
CA VAL A 24 15.93 0.90 -10.84
C VAL A 24 14.83 1.94 -10.89
N ILE A 25 14.95 2.99 -10.08
CA ILE A 25 14.01 4.10 -10.14
C ILE A 25 14.20 4.67 -11.53
N LEU A 26 13.18 4.51 -12.38
CA LEU A 26 13.21 5.03 -13.73
C LEU A 26 13.25 6.55 -13.63
N GLN A 27 13.77 7.17 -14.69
CA GLN A 27 13.72 8.61 -14.81
C GLN A 27 12.27 9.09 -14.74
N GLY A 28 11.98 10.02 -13.83
CA GLY A 28 10.65 10.59 -13.64
C GLY A 28 10.03 10.33 -12.28
N LEU A 29 8.70 10.45 -12.24
CA LEU A 29 7.85 10.18 -11.09
C LEU A 29 7.01 8.94 -11.39
N GLU A 30 7.09 7.96 -10.50
CA GLU A 30 6.33 6.71 -10.57
C GLU A 30 5.29 6.65 -9.45
N ILE A 31 4.04 6.33 -9.79
CA ILE A 31 2.98 6.04 -8.83
C ILE A 31 2.73 4.54 -8.83
N HIS A 32 3.06 3.91 -7.71
CA HIS A 32 2.92 2.49 -7.45
C HIS A 32 1.58 2.19 -6.77
N PHE A 33 1.08 0.98 -7.03
CA PHE A 33 -0.17 0.49 -6.49
C PHE A 33 0.06 -0.82 -5.73
N TYR A 34 -0.79 -1.08 -4.75
CA TYR A 34 -0.75 -2.33 -3.97
C TYR A 34 -1.47 -3.50 -4.65
N LEU A 35 -2.22 -3.26 -5.73
CA LEU A 35 -2.89 -4.31 -6.49
C LEU A 35 -1.94 -4.96 -7.51
N PRO A 36 -1.78 -6.28 -7.50
CA PRO A 36 -0.78 -6.98 -8.33
C PRO A 36 -1.03 -6.85 -9.84
N GLU A 37 -2.29 -6.72 -10.27
CA GLU A 37 -2.64 -6.58 -11.70
C GLU A 37 -2.54 -5.12 -12.20
N THR A 38 -2.30 -4.15 -11.31
CA THR A 38 -2.35 -2.74 -11.66
C THR A 38 -0.96 -2.18 -11.97
N HIS A 39 -0.74 -1.86 -13.25
CA HIS A 39 0.47 -1.20 -13.70
C HIS A 39 0.62 0.20 -13.08
N GLN A 40 1.84 0.52 -12.66
CA GLN A 40 2.22 1.85 -12.19
C GLN A 40 1.92 2.95 -13.22
N ILE A 41 1.75 4.19 -12.76
CA ILE A 41 1.70 5.38 -13.63
C ILE A 41 3.10 6.00 -13.63
N ILE A 42 3.60 6.39 -14.80
CA ILE A 42 4.94 6.95 -14.96
C ILE A 42 4.84 8.28 -15.67
N HIS A 43 5.36 9.33 -15.03
CA HIS A 43 5.48 10.66 -15.59
C HIS A 43 6.96 10.99 -15.82
N LEU A 44 7.35 11.21 -17.07
CA LEU A 44 8.76 11.45 -17.45
C LEU A 44 9.13 12.94 -17.46
N SER A 45 8.14 13.83 -17.56
CA SER A 45 8.31 15.28 -17.55
C SER A 45 6.98 15.98 -17.23
N GLY A 46 7.06 17.24 -16.80
CA GLY A 46 5.88 18.07 -16.52
C GLY A 46 5.82 18.55 -15.08
N SER A 47 4.76 19.29 -14.74
CA SER A 47 4.47 19.67 -13.37
C SER A 47 3.07 19.22 -13.00
N PHE A 48 2.96 18.56 -11.86
CA PHE A 48 1.73 17.95 -11.38
C PHE A 48 1.59 18.18 -9.89
N THR A 49 0.38 18.48 -9.44
CA THR A 49 0.06 18.49 -8.03
C THR A 49 -0.19 17.07 -7.51
N ALA A 50 0.03 16.85 -6.22
CA ALA A 50 -0.29 15.58 -5.57
C ALA A 50 -1.78 15.22 -5.72
N GLU A 51 -2.67 16.21 -5.69
CA GLU A 51 -4.09 16.02 -5.95
C GLU A 51 -4.38 15.52 -7.38
N GLU A 52 -3.79 16.12 -8.41
CA GLU A 52 -3.98 15.69 -9.80
C GLU A 52 -3.53 14.24 -10.00
N LEU A 53 -2.37 13.89 -9.45
CA LEU A 53 -1.82 12.53 -9.47
C LEU A 53 -2.72 11.54 -8.70
N CYS A 54 -3.28 11.95 -7.55
CA CYS A 54 -4.26 11.15 -6.82
C CYS A 54 -5.56 10.96 -7.61
N VAL A 55 -6.04 11.97 -8.31
CA VAL A 55 -7.24 11.88 -9.16
C VAL A 55 -7.00 10.95 -10.34
N GLU A 56 -5.82 11.01 -10.97
CA GLU A 56 -5.42 10.08 -12.03
C GLU A 56 -5.38 8.63 -11.54
N ALA A 57 -4.73 8.40 -10.39
CA ALA A 57 -4.68 7.11 -9.73
C ALA A 57 -6.08 6.57 -9.37
N ALA A 58 -6.94 7.42 -8.79
CA ALA A 58 -8.31 7.06 -8.45
C ALA A 58 -9.12 6.65 -9.69
N LYS A 59 -9.01 7.41 -10.79
CA LYS A 59 -9.67 7.09 -12.07
C LYS A 59 -9.20 5.75 -12.63
N LYS A 60 -7.88 5.49 -12.59
CA LYS A 60 -7.29 4.23 -13.06
C LYS A 60 -7.82 3.02 -12.28
N LEU A 61 -7.98 3.17 -10.98
CA LEU A 61 -8.51 2.12 -10.10
C LEU A 61 -10.04 2.00 -10.12
N GLY A 62 -10.75 3.00 -10.65
CA GLY A 62 -12.20 3.08 -10.55
C GLY A 62 -12.71 3.44 -9.15
N VAL A 63 -11.88 4.11 -8.34
CA VAL A 63 -12.27 4.61 -7.01
C VAL A 63 -13.28 5.75 -7.18
N SER A 64 -14.39 5.72 -6.42
CA SER A 64 -15.39 6.78 -6.52
C SER A 64 -14.82 8.13 -6.03
N PRO A 65 -15.30 9.26 -6.59
CA PRO A 65 -14.92 10.59 -6.11
C PRO A 65 -15.23 10.84 -4.63
N LEU A 66 -16.16 10.07 -4.03
CA LEU A 66 -16.47 10.13 -2.60
C LEU A 66 -15.38 9.51 -1.72
N CYS A 67 -14.63 8.56 -2.27
CA CYS A 67 -13.56 7.86 -1.57
C CYS A 67 -12.17 8.36 -1.95
N SER A 68 -12.00 9.08 -3.07
CA SER A 68 -10.69 9.60 -3.50
C SER A 68 -10.01 10.47 -2.45
N SER A 69 -10.78 11.26 -1.68
CA SER A 69 -10.25 12.10 -0.60
C SER A 69 -9.65 11.33 0.58
N LEU A 70 -9.88 10.02 0.66
CA LEU A 70 -9.30 9.16 1.70
C LEU A 70 -7.87 8.74 1.36
N PHE A 71 -7.46 8.91 0.11
CA PHE A 71 -6.16 8.51 -0.41
C PHE A 71 -5.21 9.70 -0.51
N ALA A 72 -3.92 9.41 -0.46
CA ALA A 72 -2.83 10.36 -0.65
C ALA A 72 -1.60 9.65 -1.22
N LEU A 73 -0.59 10.43 -1.59
CA LEU A 73 0.70 9.91 -2.03
C LEU A 73 1.65 9.78 -0.84
N TYR A 74 2.27 8.61 -0.74
CA TYR A 74 3.25 8.26 0.28
C TYR A 74 4.59 7.93 -0.36
N ASP A 75 5.68 8.48 0.17
CA ASP A 75 7.04 8.12 -0.25
C ASP A 75 7.63 7.15 0.77
N GLU A 76 7.90 5.92 0.34
CA GLU A 76 8.48 4.88 1.18
C GLU A 76 9.95 5.11 1.53
N PHE A 77 10.69 5.87 0.72
CA PHE A 77 12.10 6.18 0.96
C PHE A 77 12.23 7.23 2.06
N SER A 78 11.53 8.36 1.93
CA SER A 78 11.57 9.45 2.91
C SER A 78 10.59 9.27 4.07
N LYS A 79 9.66 8.29 3.99
CA LYS A 79 8.61 8.01 4.97
C LYS A 79 7.67 9.20 5.20
N ILE A 80 7.43 10.01 4.17
CA ILE A 80 6.56 11.20 4.25
C ILE A 80 5.29 11.05 3.40
N TRP A 81 4.27 11.80 3.80
CA TRP A 81 3.04 11.97 3.03
C TRP A 81 3.02 13.35 2.39
N TYR A 82 2.69 13.42 1.10
CA TYR A 82 2.57 14.71 0.42
C TYR A 82 1.19 15.33 0.68
N PRO A 83 1.12 16.65 0.94
CA PRO A 83 -0.14 17.35 0.98
C PRO A 83 -0.71 17.50 -0.44
N PRO A 84 -2.05 17.59 -0.62
CA PRO A 84 -2.69 17.59 -1.94
C PRO A 84 -2.24 18.77 -2.83
N ASN A 85 -1.87 19.90 -2.22
CA ASN A 85 -1.38 21.09 -2.90
C ASN A 85 0.14 21.05 -3.22
N HIS A 86 0.85 19.97 -2.90
CA HIS A 86 2.25 19.86 -3.24
C HIS A 86 2.43 19.72 -4.75
N SER A 87 3.28 20.55 -5.34
CA SER A 87 3.60 20.52 -6.77
C SER A 87 4.91 19.79 -7.01
N PHE A 88 4.85 18.69 -7.75
CA PHE A 88 6.01 18.01 -8.29
C PHE A 88 6.44 18.68 -9.59
N THR A 89 7.73 18.93 -9.74
CA THR A 89 8.32 19.35 -11.02
C THR A 89 9.22 18.22 -11.47
N ILE A 90 8.88 17.62 -12.61
CA ILE A 90 9.56 16.44 -13.12
C ILE A 90 10.53 16.88 -14.20
N ASP A 91 11.81 16.75 -13.90
CA ASP A 91 12.93 17.00 -14.79
C ASP A 91 13.75 15.73 -15.04
N GLU A 92 14.83 15.86 -15.80
CA GLU A 92 15.69 14.72 -16.16
C GLU A 92 16.43 14.11 -14.96
N THR A 93 16.50 14.81 -13.83
CA THR A 93 17.14 14.36 -12.59
C THR A 93 16.15 13.74 -11.61
N THR A 94 14.86 13.95 -11.82
CA THR A 94 13.79 13.49 -10.92
C THR A 94 13.72 11.97 -10.94
N ARG A 95 13.74 11.36 -9.74
CA ARG A 95 13.66 9.92 -9.51
C ARG A 95 12.77 9.69 -8.28
N LEU A 96 11.46 9.85 -8.46
CA LEU A 96 10.50 9.75 -7.37
C LEU A 96 9.66 8.48 -7.50
N LYS A 97 9.60 7.73 -6.40
CA LYS A 97 8.75 6.56 -6.27
C LYS A 97 7.72 6.82 -5.18
N LEU A 98 6.47 7.04 -5.60
CA LEU A 98 5.35 7.33 -4.72
C LEU A 98 4.38 6.16 -4.73
N TYR A 99 3.72 5.93 -3.60
CA TYR A 99 2.68 4.93 -3.44
C TYR A 99 1.34 5.64 -3.24
N TYR A 100 0.36 5.26 -4.06
CA TYR A 100 -1.01 5.70 -3.83
C TYR A 100 -1.58 4.89 -2.66
N ARG A 101 -1.94 5.56 -1.56
CA ARG A 101 -2.21 4.87 -0.31
C ARG A 101 -3.41 5.49 0.43
N LEU A 102 -4.24 4.65 1.03
CA LEU A 102 -5.30 5.10 1.92
C LEU A 102 -4.66 5.69 3.18
N ARG A 103 -4.87 7.00 3.40
CA ARG A 103 -4.28 7.79 4.49
C ARG A 103 -5.27 8.01 5.63
N PHE A 104 -6.52 8.30 5.31
CA PHE A 104 -7.54 8.62 6.29
C PHE A 104 -8.38 7.37 6.59
N TYR A 105 -8.07 6.72 7.70
CA TYR A 105 -8.74 5.50 8.16
C TYR A 105 -9.60 5.76 9.39
N PHE A 106 -10.81 5.21 9.41
CA PHE A 106 -11.74 5.29 10.53
C PHE A 106 -11.87 3.92 11.19
N THR A 107 -11.63 3.80 12.49
CA THR A 107 -11.81 2.52 13.19
C THR A 107 -13.28 2.10 13.22
N ASN A 108 -13.55 0.79 13.11
CA ASN A 108 -14.90 0.23 13.05
C ASN A 108 -15.80 0.80 11.93
N TRP A 109 -15.22 1.18 10.79
CA TRP A 109 -15.96 1.59 9.59
C TRP A 109 -16.88 0.48 9.02
N HIS A 110 -16.57 -0.79 9.33
CA HIS A 110 -17.36 -1.96 8.96
C HIS A 110 -18.50 -2.26 9.95
N GLY A 111 -18.51 -1.63 11.13
CA GLY A 111 -19.58 -1.73 12.12
C GLY A 111 -19.78 -3.11 12.78
N THR A 112 -18.85 -4.06 12.58
CA THR A 112 -18.96 -5.42 13.13
C THR A 112 -18.32 -5.58 14.51
N SER A 113 -17.57 -4.57 15.00
CA SER A 113 -17.02 -4.63 16.36
C SER A 113 -18.15 -4.53 17.39
N PRO A 114 -18.33 -5.53 18.27
CA PRO A 114 -19.31 -5.48 19.35
C PRO A 114 -18.87 -4.57 20.51
N SER A 115 -17.66 -4.01 20.45
CA SER A 115 -17.12 -3.17 21.53
C SER A 115 -17.87 -1.85 21.65
N LYS A 116 -18.36 -1.56 22.86
CA LYS A 116 -18.99 -0.28 23.21
C LYS A 116 -18.04 0.91 23.09
N THR A 117 -16.72 0.69 23.08
CA THR A 117 -15.71 1.76 22.97
C THR A 117 -15.40 2.16 21.54
N SER A 118 -15.83 1.39 20.54
CA SER A 118 -15.62 1.69 19.12
C SER A 118 -16.99 1.82 18.43
N PRO A 119 -17.63 3.00 18.44
CA PRO A 119 -18.89 3.18 17.74
C PRO A 119 -18.71 2.94 16.24
N PRO A 120 -19.73 2.41 15.54
CA PRO A 120 -19.66 2.20 14.10
C PRO A 120 -19.63 3.53 13.35
N VAL A 121 -18.86 3.61 12.26
CA VAL A 121 -18.67 4.83 11.48
C VAL A 121 -19.40 4.71 10.13
N PHE A 122 -20.24 5.70 9.83
CA PHE A 122 -20.99 5.76 8.58
C PHE A 122 -20.99 7.17 8.00
N ARG A 123 -21.14 7.28 6.68
CA ARG A 123 -21.44 8.55 6.02
C ARG A 123 -22.88 8.96 6.32
N HIS A 124 -23.08 10.25 6.57
CA HIS A 124 -24.40 10.81 6.80
C HIS A 124 -25.29 10.67 5.56
N CYS A 125 -26.56 10.28 5.76
CA CYS A 125 -27.56 10.14 4.69
C CYS A 125 -28.82 10.94 5.04
N LEU A 126 -29.40 11.61 4.04
CA LEU A 126 -30.56 12.52 4.22
C LEU A 126 -31.91 11.80 4.34
N LYS A 127 -32.01 10.50 4.01
CA LYS A 127 -33.29 9.78 4.00
C LYS A 127 -33.75 9.44 5.42
N ARG A 128 -34.71 10.21 5.95
CA ARG A 128 -35.53 9.83 7.11
C ARG A 128 -36.63 8.86 6.67
N GLY A 129 -36.32 7.59 6.54
CA GLY A 129 -37.31 6.57 6.18
C GLY A 129 -36.85 5.20 6.64
N THR A 130 -37.42 4.73 7.76
CA THR A 130 -37.35 3.37 8.29
C THR A 130 -35.95 2.72 8.27
N GLY A 131 -35.15 2.97 9.30
CA GLY A 131 -34.00 2.12 9.64
C GLY A 131 -32.67 2.40 8.91
N SER A 132 -32.52 3.52 8.20
CA SER A 132 -31.28 3.81 7.46
C SER A 132 -30.10 4.16 8.39
N THR A 133 -29.27 3.17 8.68
CA THR A 133 -27.95 3.33 9.33
C THR A 133 -26.92 3.85 8.31
N GLY A 134 -26.99 5.14 7.97
CA GLY A 134 -26.00 5.84 7.12
C GLY A 134 -25.67 5.15 5.78
N THR A 135 -24.56 5.54 5.16
CA THR A 135 -23.98 4.84 4.00
C THR A 135 -22.57 4.37 4.33
N ALA A 136 -22.13 3.25 3.74
CA ALA A 136 -20.79 2.72 3.93
C ALA A 136 -19.72 3.79 3.65
N VAL A 137 -18.64 3.79 4.46
CA VAL A 137 -17.55 4.75 4.33
C VAL A 137 -16.72 4.50 3.08
N LEU A 138 -16.48 3.23 2.77
CA LEU A 138 -15.69 2.75 1.63
C LEU A 138 -16.60 2.10 0.59
N ASP A 139 -16.30 2.34 -0.68
CA ASP A 139 -16.85 1.55 -1.78
C ASP A 139 -16.09 0.23 -1.94
N VAL A 140 -16.61 -0.67 -2.79
CA VAL A 140 -16.02 -2.00 -3.01
C VAL A 140 -14.57 -1.91 -3.50
N VAL A 141 -14.28 -0.96 -4.40
CA VAL A 141 -12.93 -0.78 -4.96
C VAL A 141 -11.94 -0.32 -3.89
N SER A 142 -12.31 0.67 -3.09
CA SER A 142 -11.47 1.18 -2.00
C SER A 142 -11.25 0.12 -0.93
N LEU A 143 -12.23 -0.74 -0.67
CA LEU A 143 -12.08 -1.86 0.23
C LEU A 143 -11.10 -2.91 -0.31
N THR A 144 -11.23 -3.32 -1.57
CA THR A 144 -10.28 -4.24 -2.21
C THR A 144 -8.86 -3.66 -2.19
N TYR A 145 -8.73 -2.37 -2.44
CA TYR A 145 -7.43 -1.69 -2.39
C TYR A 145 -6.86 -1.64 -0.98
N LEU A 146 -7.67 -1.30 0.02
CA LEU A 146 -7.27 -1.29 1.42
C LEU A 146 -6.83 -2.68 1.89
N TYR A 147 -7.52 -3.72 1.44
CA TYR A 147 -7.13 -5.10 1.72
C TYR A 147 -5.72 -5.36 1.19
N ALA A 148 -5.48 -5.14 -0.11
CA ALA A 148 -4.16 -5.35 -0.73
C ALA A 148 -3.04 -4.53 -0.04
N GLN A 149 -3.31 -3.25 0.24
CA GLN A 149 -2.40 -2.38 1.01
C GLN A 149 -2.07 -2.99 2.38
N SER A 150 -3.08 -3.49 3.10
CA SER A 150 -2.90 -4.09 4.43
C SER A 150 -2.08 -5.39 4.36
N GLN A 151 -2.21 -6.16 3.28
CA GLN A 151 -1.37 -7.35 3.05
C GLN A 151 0.11 -6.95 2.95
N CYS A 152 0.41 -5.94 2.12
CA CYS A 152 1.77 -5.45 1.94
C CYS A 152 2.34 -4.85 3.22
N ASP A 153 1.54 -4.08 3.97
CA ASP A 153 1.94 -3.49 5.25
C ASP A 153 2.30 -4.55 6.29
N PHE A 154 1.51 -5.61 6.34
CA PHE A 154 1.74 -6.72 7.25
C PHE A 154 3.02 -7.49 6.90
N GLN A 155 3.24 -7.79 5.61
CA GLN A 155 4.46 -8.46 5.14
C GLN A 155 5.71 -7.60 5.31
N SER A 156 5.57 -6.28 5.18
CA SER A 156 6.68 -5.31 5.28
C SER A 156 6.92 -4.84 6.72
N GLY A 157 6.16 -5.34 7.70
CA GLY A 157 6.26 -4.97 9.11
C GLY A 157 5.80 -3.55 9.45
N LEU A 158 5.10 -2.87 8.54
CA LEU A 158 4.52 -1.53 8.76
C LEU A 158 3.29 -1.57 9.67
N ALA A 159 2.67 -2.74 9.82
CA ALA A 159 1.60 -3.00 10.77
C ALA A 159 2.09 -3.96 11.89
N PRO A 160 2.82 -3.45 12.90
CA PRO A 160 3.34 -4.29 13.97
C PRO A 160 2.20 -4.87 14.80
N LEU A 161 2.39 -6.12 15.22
CA LEU A 161 1.46 -6.80 16.12
C LEU A 161 1.45 -6.12 17.49
N ARG A 162 0.29 -6.15 18.14
CA ARG A 162 0.19 -5.73 19.54
C ARG A 162 1.11 -6.60 20.40
N SER A 163 1.73 -6.00 21.42
CA SER A 163 2.49 -6.74 22.41
C SER A 163 1.57 -7.69 23.18
N ALA A 164 2.00 -8.94 23.34
CA ALA A 164 1.30 -9.91 24.16
C ALA A 164 1.39 -9.52 25.64
N ARG A 165 0.29 -9.75 26.37
CA ARG A 165 0.22 -9.47 27.81
C ARG A 165 0.66 -10.67 28.65
N ASP A 166 0.40 -11.87 28.15
CA ASP A 166 0.71 -13.16 28.79
C ASP A 166 0.86 -14.28 27.73
N GLU A 167 1.21 -15.49 28.15
CA GLU A 167 1.40 -16.64 27.25
C GLU A 167 0.11 -17.09 26.54
N ASN A 168 -1.06 -16.92 27.17
CA ASN A 168 -2.34 -17.22 26.51
C ASN A 168 -2.63 -16.21 25.39
N ASP A 169 -2.27 -14.95 25.62
CA ASP A 169 -2.40 -13.85 24.66
C ASP A 169 -1.44 -14.03 23.48
N VAL A 170 -0.23 -14.57 23.71
CA VAL A 170 0.67 -15.01 22.63
C VAL A 170 -0.02 -16.07 21.77
N GLN A 171 -0.57 -17.12 22.40
CA GLN A 171 -1.22 -18.21 21.66
C GLN A 171 -2.45 -17.72 20.87
N GLN A 172 -3.20 -16.77 21.44
CA GLN A 172 -4.32 -16.15 20.76
C GLN A 172 -3.86 -15.34 19.54
N ILE A 173 -2.81 -14.52 19.68
CA ILE A 173 -2.24 -13.75 18.56
C ILE A 173 -1.78 -14.71 17.47
N GLU A 174 -1.07 -15.80 17.80
CA GLU A 174 -0.65 -16.80 16.82
C GLU A 174 -1.81 -17.49 16.09
N ASN A 175 -2.91 -17.77 16.80
CA ASN A 175 -4.11 -18.36 16.20
C ASN A 175 -4.82 -17.37 15.26
N GLU A 176 -4.93 -16.11 15.66
CA GLU A 176 -5.50 -15.04 14.82
C GLU A 176 -4.64 -14.83 13.56
N LEU A 177 -3.31 -14.84 13.70
CA LEU A 177 -2.39 -14.80 12.57
C LEU A 177 -2.58 -15.98 11.63
N ARG A 178 -2.65 -17.20 12.16
CA ARG A 178 -2.86 -18.40 11.36
C ARG A 178 -4.17 -18.33 10.59
N ALA A 179 -5.25 -17.95 11.26
CA ALA A 179 -6.55 -17.74 10.62
C ALA A 179 -6.51 -16.64 9.55
N PHE A 180 -5.76 -15.57 9.79
CA PHE A 180 -5.53 -14.51 8.81
C PHE A 180 -4.78 -15.04 7.59
N TYR A 181 -3.66 -15.77 7.77
CA TYR A 181 -2.91 -16.41 6.68
C TYR A 181 -3.73 -17.45 5.90
N ASP A 182 -4.55 -18.25 6.59
CA ASP A 182 -5.43 -19.24 5.96
C ASP A 182 -6.53 -18.56 5.15
N THR A 183 -7.12 -17.48 5.67
CA THR A 183 -8.09 -16.66 4.91
C THR A 183 -7.43 -15.96 3.72
N PHE A 184 -6.16 -15.54 3.86
CA PHE A 184 -5.34 -14.99 2.78
C PHE A 184 -5.09 -16.03 1.67
N LEU A 185 -4.81 -17.28 2.02
CA LEU A 185 -4.64 -18.38 1.08
C LEU A 185 -5.96 -18.72 0.37
N VAL A 186 -7.07 -18.77 1.11
CA VAL A 186 -8.40 -19.02 0.54
C VAL A 186 -8.81 -17.89 -0.42
N PHE A 187 -8.60 -16.63 -0.10
CA PHE A 187 -8.89 -15.54 -1.06
C PHE A 187 -7.99 -15.57 -2.30
N LYS A 188 -6.72 -15.97 -2.15
CA LYS A 188 -5.77 -16.07 -3.27
C LYS A 188 -6.04 -17.27 -4.19
N VAL A 189 -6.62 -18.35 -3.69
CA VAL A 189 -6.96 -19.57 -4.46
C VAL A 189 -8.33 -19.49 -5.14
N TYR A 190 -9.26 -18.67 -4.64
CA TYR A 190 -10.63 -18.61 -5.17
C TYR A 190 -10.95 -17.39 -6.05
N LEU A 191 -10.01 -16.45 -6.24
CA LEU A 191 -10.22 -15.22 -7.03
C LEU A 191 -9.12 -14.90 -8.06
N LEU A 192 -8.15 -15.80 -8.26
CA LEU A 192 -7.17 -15.80 -9.36
C LEU A 192 -7.23 -17.16 -10.08
#